data_AF-A0A6I9MR85-F1
#
_entry.id   AF-A0A6I9MR85-F1
#
_cell.length_a   1.000
_cell.length_b   1.000
_cell.length_c   1.000
_cell.angle_alpha   90.00
_cell.angle_beta   90.00
_cell.angle_gamma   90.00
#
_symmetry.space_group_name_H-M   'P 1'
#
loop_
_entity.id
_entity.type
_entity.pdbx_description
1 polymer ?
#
loop_
_entity_poly.entity_id
_entity_poly.type
_entity_poly.pdbx_seq_one_letter_code
_entity_poly.pdbx_strand_id
1 'polypeptide(L)'
;IYMARNPKDLVVSYYQFHRSLRTMSYRGTFQEFCRRFMNDKLGYGSWFEHVQEFWEHRMDANVLFLKYEDMHRDLVTMVEQLARFLGVSCDKAQLESLIEHC
;
A
#
# COMPACT_ATOMS: atom_id res chain seq x y z
N ILE A 1 -0.37 -9.55 -5.95
CA ILE A 1 0.55 -8.75 -5.08
C ILE A 1 -0.31 -7.76 -4.33
N TYR A 2 -0.23 -7.74 -3.01
CA TYR A 2 -1.01 -6.90 -2.13
C TYR A 2 -0.09 -6.13 -1.21
N MET A 3 -0.35 -4.84 -0.98
CA MET A 3 0.45 -4.00 -0.10
C MET A 3 -0.42 -3.44 1.04
N ALA A 4 -0.07 -3.79 2.28
CA ALA A 4 -0.63 -3.17 3.47
C ALA A 4 0.25 -2.03 3.96
N ARG A 5 -0.36 -1.06 4.64
CA ARG A 5 0.32 0.07 5.28
C ARG A 5 -0.36 0.34 6.61
N ASN A 6 0.38 0.83 7.60
CA ASN A 6 -0.17 1.28 8.87
C ASN A 6 -1.38 2.21 8.63
N PRO A 7 -2.56 1.91 9.21
CA PRO A 7 -3.79 2.66 8.94
C PRO A 7 -3.69 4.13 9.39
N LYS A 8 -2.86 4.43 10.40
CA LYS A 8 -2.63 5.80 10.89
C LYS A 8 -1.90 6.66 9.85
N ASP A 9 -0.92 6.08 9.17
CA ASP A 9 -0.18 6.78 8.12
C ASP A 9 -0.97 6.81 6.81
N LEU A 10 -1.72 5.74 6.54
CA LEU A 10 -2.60 5.63 5.38
C LEU A 10 -3.71 6.69 5.40
N VAL A 11 -4.39 6.90 6.54
CA VAL A 11 -5.50 7.87 6.61
C VAL A 11 -5.02 9.31 6.38
N VAL A 12 -3.80 9.65 6.80
CA VAL A 12 -3.19 10.95 6.52
C VAL A 12 -2.96 11.12 5.02
N SER A 13 -2.36 10.13 4.37
CA SER A 13 -2.14 10.14 2.92
C SER A 13 -3.46 10.23 2.16
N TYR A 14 -4.47 9.47 2.58
CA TYR A 14 -5.78 9.43 1.93
C TYR A 14 -6.54 10.75 2.07
N TYR A 15 -6.41 11.43 3.20
CA TYR A 15 -6.95 12.78 3.41
C TYR A 15 -6.31 13.79 2.46
N GLN A 16 -4.96 13.79 2.34
CA GLN A 16 -4.28 14.72 1.43
C GLN A 16 -4.63 14.44 -0.04
N PHE A 17 -4.76 13.17 -0.42
CA PHE A 17 -5.19 12.76 -1.75
C PHE A 17 -6.60 13.29 -2.10
N HIS A 18 -7.56 13.18 -1.17
CA HIS A 18 -8.91 13.74 -1.37
C HIS A 18 -8.93 15.27 -1.48
N ARG A 19 -7.94 15.96 -0.90
CA ARG A 19 -7.81 17.42 -0.98
C ARG A 19 -7.14 17.86 -2.28
N SER A 20 -6.17 17.09 -2.78
CA SER A 20 -5.43 17.42 -4.00
C SER A 20 -6.19 17.07 -5.28
N LEU A 21 -7.03 16.03 -5.25
CA LEU A 21 -7.84 15.65 -6.41
C LEU A 21 -8.96 16.66 -6.65
N ARG A 22 -8.94 17.31 -7.82
CA ARG A 22 -10.00 18.25 -8.26
C ARG A 22 -11.40 17.63 -8.25
N THR A 23 -11.51 16.35 -8.61
CA THR A 23 -12.78 15.62 -8.65
C THR A 23 -13.39 15.37 -7.27
N MET A 24 -12.55 15.32 -6.23
CA MET A 24 -12.96 15.01 -4.86
C MET A 24 -13.08 16.28 -4.02
N SER A 25 -12.12 17.20 -4.16
CA SER A 25 -12.08 18.54 -3.56
C SER A 25 -12.54 18.57 -2.10
N TYR A 26 -12.10 17.63 -1.27
CA TYR A 26 -12.59 17.51 0.10
C TYR A 26 -12.21 18.75 0.92
N ARG A 27 -13.21 19.34 1.60
CA ARG A 27 -13.06 20.57 2.41
C ARG A 27 -13.27 20.37 3.91
N GLY A 28 -13.57 19.14 4.35
CA GLY A 28 -13.74 18.83 5.76
C GLY A 28 -12.41 18.80 6.52
N THR A 29 -12.49 18.75 7.85
CA THR A 29 -11.30 18.66 8.70
C THR A 29 -10.72 17.24 8.68
N PHE A 30 -9.44 17.11 9.05
CA PHE A 30 -8.80 15.80 9.19
C PHE A 30 -9.50 14.92 10.24
N GLN A 31 -9.95 15.51 11.35
CA GLN A 31 -10.68 14.76 12.39
C GLN A 31 -11.98 14.16 11.85
N GLU A 32 -12.73 14.92 11.05
CA GLU A 32 -13.95 14.42 10.42
C GLU A 32 -13.65 13.32 9.40
N PHE A 33 -12.58 13.47 8.64
CA PHE A 33 -12.11 12.44 7.72
C PHE A 33 -11.75 11.13 8.45
N CYS A 34 -11.04 11.22 9.58
CA CYS A 34 -10.74 10.05 10.42
C CYS A 34 -12.00 9.37 10.95
N ARG A 35 -13.01 10.13 11.39
CA ARG A 35 -14.31 9.55 11.80
C ARG A 35 -14.96 8.81 10.65
N ARG A 36 -14.98 9.40 9.45
CA ARG A 36 -15.52 8.74 8.25
C ARG A 36 -14.74 7.46 7.90
N PHE A 37 -13.41 7.48 8.00
CA PHE A 37 -12.55 6.31 7.78
C PHE A 37 -12.88 5.18 8.76
N MET A 38 -12.99 5.48 10.06
CA MET A 38 -13.28 4.48 11.11
C MET A 38 -14.72 3.93 11.07
N ASN A 39 -15.64 4.63 10.39
CA ASN A 39 -17.03 4.20 10.23
C ASN A 39 -17.31 3.66 8.81
N ASP A 40 -16.26 3.32 8.06
CA ASP A 40 -16.34 2.74 6.71
C ASP A 40 -17.15 3.61 5.73
N LYS A 41 -17.09 4.94 5.89
CA LYS A 41 -17.79 5.95 5.06
C LYS A 41 -16.91 6.59 3.99
N LEU A 42 -15.79 5.97 3.68
CA LEU A 42 -14.88 6.34 2.59
C LEU A 42 -14.91 5.28 1.49
N GLY A 43 -14.29 5.58 0.35
CA GLY A 43 -14.19 4.62 -0.75
C GLY A 43 -13.45 3.35 -0.32
N TYR A 44 -13.70 2.26 -1.03
CA TYR A 44 -13.07 0.94 -0.83
C TYR A 44 -13.42 0.20 0.47
N GLY A 45 -14.38 0.71 1.25
CA GLY A 45 -14.93 -0.01 2.41
C GLY A 45 -14.03 0.02 3.63
N SER A 46 -14.15 -1.01 4.48
CA SER A 46 -13.37 -1.09 5.70
C SER A 46 -11.92 -1.46 5.42
N TRP A 47 -10.99 -0.63 5.89
CA TRP A 47 -9.57 -0.95 5.82
C TRP A 47 -9.22 -2.26 6.53
N PHE A 48 -9.87 -2.52 7.68
CA PHE A 48 -9.61 -3.72 8.47
C PHE A 48 -10.04 -4.98 7.74
N GLU A 49 -11.27 -5.01 7.22
CA GLU A 49 -11.77 -6.14 6.42
C GLU A 49 -10.91 -6.36 5.18
N HIS A 50 -10.60 -5.28 4.45
CA HIS A 50 -9.80 -5.34 3.22
C HIS A 50 -8.37 -5.85 3.46
N VAL A 51 -7.74 -5.54 4.59
CA VAL A 51 -6.41 -6.08 4.93
C VAL A 51 -6.50 -7.49 5.47
N GLN A 52 -7.52 -7.78 6.28
CA GLN A 52 -7.71 -9.11 6.88
C GLN A 52 -7.93 -10.17 5.80
N GLU A 53 -8.77 -9.91 4.80
CA GLU A 53 -9.05 -10.83 3.70
C GLU A 53 -7.75 -11.28 3.00
N PHE A 54 -6.92 -10.33 2.57
CA PHE A 54 -5.63 -10.66 1.93
C PHE A 54 -4.61 -11.24 2.91
N TRP A 55 -4.70 -10.91 4.19
CA TRP A 55 -3.85 -11.50 5.22
C TRP A 55 -4.17 -12.99 5.44
N GLU A 56 -5.43 -13.39 5.37
CA GLU A 56 -5.85 -14.79 5.46
C GLU A 56 -5.31 -15.61 4.28
N HIS A 57 -5.26 -15.01 3.08
CA HIS A 57 -4.72 -15.62 1.86
C HIS A 57 -3.21 -15.43 1.66
N ARG A 58 -2.48 -14.85 2.62
CA ARG A 58 -1.07 -14.44 2.43
C ARG A 58 -0.09 -15.59 2.13
N MET A 59 -0.50 -16.83 2.39
CA MET A 59 0.31 -18.04 2.16
C MET A 59 -0.05 -18.72 0.83
N ASP A 60 -1.04 -18.22 0.10
CA ASP A 60 -1.42 -18.76 -1.19
C ASP A 60 -0.31 -18.49 -2.20
N ALA A 61 0.00 -19.48 -3.05
CA ALA A 61 1.14 -19.42 -3.96
C ALA A 61 1.08 -18.26 -4.97
N ASN A 62 -0.13 -17.77 -5.26
CA ASN A 62 -0.41 -16.64 -6.15
C ASN A 62 -0.61 -15.31 -5.41
N VAL A 63 -0.32 -15.24 -4.10
CA VAL A 63 -0.44 -14.03 -3.30
C VAL A 63 0.91 -13.65 -2.71
N LEU A 64 1.42 -12.49 -3.14
CA LEU A 64 2.53 -11.81 -2.49
C LEU A 64 2.00 -10.70 -1.58
N PHE A 65 2.03 -10.91 -0.27
CA PHE A 65 1.65 -9.91 0.72
C PHE A 65 2.87 -9.10 1.18
N LEU A 66 2.82 -7.78 1.00
CA LEU A 66 3.90 -6.84 1.29
C LEU A 66 3.43 -5.78 2.30
N LYS A 67 4.37 -5.22 3.06
CA LYS A 67 4.12 -4.07 3.94
C LYS A 67 4.90 -2.87 3.42
N TYR A 68 4.25 -1.72 3.37
CA TYR A 68 4.84 -0.47 2.92
C TYR A 68 6.06 -0.08 3.76
N GLU A 69 6.01 -0.33 5.07
CA GLU A 69 7.08 0.00 6.01
C GLU A 69 8.34 -0.84 5.78
N ASP A 70 8.17 -2.09 5.36
CA ASP A 70 9.30 -2.98 5.01
C ASP A 70 9.94 -2.53 3.69
N MET A 71 9.14 -2.09 2.71
CA MET A 71 9.63 -1.49 1.47
C MET A 71 10.41 -0.20 1.71
N HIS A 72 9.94 0.65 2.60
CA HIS A 72 10.66 1.88 2.94
C HIS A 72 11.97 1.61 3.68
N ARG A 73 12.06 0.50 4.44
CA ARG A 73 13.27 0.10 5.17
C ARG A 73 14.31 -0.55 4.27
N ASP A 74 13.88 -1.45 3.39
CA ASP A 74 14.74 -2.22 2.52
C ASP A 74 14.05 -2.48 1.17
N LEU A 75 14.24 -1.52 0.26
CA LEU A 75 13.68 -1.59 -1.08
C LEU A 75 14.33 -2.71 -1.90
N VAL A 76 15.62 -2.99 -1.69
CA VAL A 76 16.38 -4.01 -2.45
C VAL A 76 15.74 -5.38 -2.26
N THR A 77 15.59 -5.80 -1.00
CA THR A 77 15.01 -7.11 -0.66
C THR A 77 13.57 -7.24 -1.18
N MET A 78 12.81 -6.15 -1.16
CA MET A 78 11.42 -6.15 -1.62
C MET A 78 11.32 -6.27 -3.15
N VAL A 79 12.18 -5.59 -3.91
CA VAL A 79 12.23 -5.73 -5.37
C VAL A 79 12.70 -7.13 -5.77
N GLU A 80 13.67 -7.71 -5.06
CA GLU A 80 14.08 -9.09 -5.29
C GLU A 80 12.95 -10.09 -5.02
N GLN A 81 12.21 -9.92 -3.92
CA GLN A 81 11.07 -10.76 -3.59
C GLN A 81 9.96 -10.66 -4.65
N LEU A 82 9.71 -9.45 -5.15
CA LEU A 82 8.75 -9.20 -6.23
C LEU A 82 9.19 -9.87 -7.55
N ALA A 83 10.47 -9.75 -7.93
CA ALA A 83 11.02 -10.37 -9.13
C ALA A 83 10.90 -11.91 -9.06
N ARG A 84 11.27 -12.51 -7.93
CA ARG A 84 11.11 -13.95 -7.68
C ARG A 84 9.64 -14.39 -7.78
N PHE A 85 8.72 -13.63 -7.17
CA PHE A 85 7.30 -13.94 -7.22
C PHE A 85 6.72 -13.87 -8.64
N LEU A 86 7.17 -12.92 -9.45
CA LEU A 86 6.77 -12.78 -10.85
C LEU A 86 7.48 -13.76 -11.80
N GLY A 87 8.44 -14.56 -11.30
CA GLY A 87 9.24 -15.46 -12.13
C GLY A 87 10.21 -14.74 -13.07
N VAL A 88 10.61 -13.51 -12.73
CA VAL A 88 11.54 -12.70 -13.53
C VAL A 88 12.94 -12.81 -12.94
N SER A 89 13.92 -13.10 -13.78
CA SER A 89 15.34 -13.01 -13.42
C SER A 89 15.83 -11.58 -13.62
N CYS A 90 16.36 -10.96 -12.56
CA CYS A 90 17.06 -9.68 -12.65
C CYS A 90 18.53 -9.89 -12.31
N ASP A 91 19.43 -9.39 -13.15
CA ASP A 91 20.82 -9.26 -12.77
C ASP A 91 21.03 -8.07 -11.81
N LYS A 92 22.23 -7.98 -11.23
CA LYS A 92 22.53 -6.95 -10.23
C LYS A 92 22.40 -5.53 -10.80
N ALA A 93 22.79 -5.31 -12.05
CA ALA A 93 22.75 -3.99 -12.67
C ALA A 93 21.31 -3.55 -12.96
N GLN A 94 20.45 -4.49 -13.38
CA GLN A 94 19.02 -4.27 -13.55
C GLN A 94 18.34 -3.95 -12.21
N LEU A 95 18.69 -4.68 -11.15
CA LEU A 95 18.15 -4.43 -9.81
C LEU A 95 18.56 -3.05 -9.28
N GLU A 96 19.83 -2.69 -9.39
CA GLU A 96 20.35 -1.36 -9.00
C GLU A 96 19.65 -0.24 -9.78
N SER A 97 19.47 -0.41 -11.10
CA SER A 97 18.75 0.56 -11.92
C SER A 97 17.29 0.68 -11.50
N LEU A 98 16.58 -0.42 -11.24
CA LEU A 98 15.17 -0.37 -10.79
C LEU A 98 15.02 0.38 -9.46
N ILE A 99 15.94 0.15 -8.52
CA ILE A 99 15.97 0.82 -7.22
C ILE A 99 16.21 2.32 -7.39
N GLU A 100 17.12 2.73 -8.27
CA GLU A 100 17.39 4.16 -8.54
C GLU A 100 16.18 4.90 -9.12
N HIS A 101 15.30 4.21 -9.86
CA HIS A 101 14.10 4.80 -10.44
C HIS A 101 12.90 4.88 -9.47
N CYS A 102 12.98 4.27 -8.29
CA CYS A 102 11.89 4.15 -7.32
C CYS A 102 12.08 5.06 -6.10
#